data_AF-A0A1D6N5T2-F1
#
_entry.id   AF-A0A1D6N5T2-F1
#
_cell.length_a   1.000
_cell.length_b   1.000
_cell.length_c   1.000
_cell.angle_alpha   90.00
_cell.angle_beta   90.00
_cell.angle_gamma   90.00
#
_symmetry.space_group_name_H-M   'P 1'
#
loop_
_entity.id
_entity.type
_entity.pdbx_description
1 polymer ?
#
loop_
_entity_poly.entity_id
_entity_poly.type
_entity_poly.pdbx_seq_one_letter_code
_entity_poly.pdbx_strand_id
1 'polypeptide(L)'
;MTLSGMDLWTILIRQRTPPTTYGTQQGSAYGNGSQSRFSVKLPINLRTGKNELALLSMTVGLQNAGFAYEWIGAGFTNVNISGVRTGTIDLSSNNWAYKIGLEGEYYNLFKPDQTNNQRWIPQSEPPKNQPLTWYKVNVDVPQGDDPVGIDMQSMGKGLAWLNGNAIGRYWPRTSSINDRCTPSCNYRGTFIPDKCRTGCGQPTQRWYHIPRSWFHPSGNILVVFEEKGGDPTKITFSRRAVTSVCSFVSEHFPSIDLESWDESAMTEGTPPAKAQLFCPEGKSISSVKFASLGNPSGTCRSYQMGRCHHPNSLSVVEKACLNTNSCTVSLTDESFGKDLCPGVTKTLAIEADCS
;
A
#
# COMPACT_ATOMS: atom_id res chain seq x y z
N MET A 1 17.47 16.46 23.25
CA MET A 1 17.17 15.11 23.77
C MET A 1 17.58 14.09 22.72
N THR A 2 18.43 13.14 23.09
CA THR A 2 18.81 11.99 22.27
C THR A 2 18.01 10.79 22.75
N LEU A 3 17.32 10.11 21.84
CA LEU A 3 16.54 8.92 22.11
C LEU A 3 17.07 7.80 21.23
N SER A 4 17.37 6.65 21.82
CA SER A 4 17.75 5.43 21.12
C SER A 4 16.77 4.33 21.48
N GLY A 5 16.37 3.55 20.48
CA GLY A 5 15.43 2.46 20.69
C GLY A 5 15.38 1.49 19.52
N MET A 6 14.58 0.45 19.69
CA MET A 6 14.32 -0.58 18.69
C MET A 6 12.84 -0.47 18.26
N ASP A 7 12.59 -0.60 16.96
CA ASP A 7 11.27 -0.61 16.32
C ASP A 7 10.30 0.45 16.85
N LEU A 8 10.73 1.71 16.78
CA LEU A 8 9.92 2.87 17.11
C LEU A 8 9.56 3.66 15.85
N TRP A 9 8.28 3.78 15.57
CA TRP A 9 7.84 4.33 14.28
C TRP A 9 7.08 5.65 14.41
N THR A 10 7.05 6.23 15.61
CA THR A 10 6.92 7.67 15.91
C THR A 10 7.25 7.91 17.39
N ILE A 11 8.09 8.90 17.69
CA ILE A 11 8.32 9.41 19.04
C ILE A 11 7.58 10.73 19.17
N LEU A 12 6.56 10.82 20.02
CA LEU A 12 5.97 12.11 20.36
C LEU A 12 6.50 12.54 21.71
N ILE A 13 7.21 13.67 21.74
CA ILE A 13 7.60 14.33 22.99
C ILE A 13 6.54 15.39 23.28
N ARG A 14 5.76 15.17 24.34
CA ARG A 14 4.83 16.17 24.84
C ARG A 14 5.40 16.78 26.11
N GLN A 15 5.49 18.10 26.14
CA GLN A 15 5.89 18.83 27.33
C GLN A 15 4.67 19.51 27.96
N ARG A 16 4.44 19.26 29.25
CA ARG A 16 3.43 19.98 30.04
C ARG A 16 4.12 21.00 30.94
N THR A 17 3.70 22.26 30.85
CA THR A 17 4.19 23.34 31.71
C THR A 17 3.01 24.00 32.42
N PRO A 18 2.97 24.12 33.76
CA PRO A 18 1.94 24.92 34.42
C PRO A 18 1.96 26.38 33.91
N PRO A 19 0.82 27.07 33.73
CA PRO A 19 -0.55 26.65 34.02
C PRO A 19 -1.25 25.91 32.87
N THR A 20 -0.56 25.59 31.76
CA THR A 20 -1.19 24.95 30.61
C THR A 20 -1.58 23.49 30.89
N THR A 21 -2.85 23.17 30.65
CA THR A 21 -3.42 21.82 30.78
C THR A 21 -3.05 20.90 29.61
N TYR A 22 -2.64 21.46 28.47
CA TYR A 22 -2.30 20.72 27.26
C TYR A 22 -0.80 20.80 26.98
N GLY A 23 -0.17 19.65 26.75
CA GLY A 23 1.24 19.65 26.35
C GLY A 23 1.44 19.92 24.86
N THR A 24 2.62 20.42 24.47
CA THR A 24 2.99 20.71 23.08
C THR A 24 3.89 19.63 22.50
N GLN A 25 3.63 19.20 21.25
CA GLN A 25 4.51 18.29 20.53
C GLN A 25 5.82 19.02 20.18
N GLN A 26 6.96 18.45 20.56
CA GLN A 26 8.30 19.00 20.26
C GLN A 26 8.94 18.37 19.01
N GLY A 27 8.53 17.17 18.61
CA GLY A 27 9.09 16.50 17.43
C GLY A 27 8.53 15.11 17.17
N SER A 28 8.97 14.50 16.07
CA SER A 28 8.76 13.08 15.78
C SER A 28 9.89 12.47 14.96
N ALA A 29 10.10 11.17 15.12
CA ALA A 29 11.05 10.38 14.33
C ALA A 29 10.58 8.93 14.21
N TYR A 30 11.02 8.27 13.15
CA TYR A 30 10.63 6.92 12.81
C TYR A 30 11.81 6.19 12.13
N GLY A 31 11.89 4.88 12.33
CA GLY A 31 12.89 4.03 11.68
C GLY A 31 12.63 3.73 10.20
N ASN A 32 13.37 2.75 9.67
CA ASN A 32 13.14 2.15 8.36
C ASN A 32 13.18 0.61 8.48
N GLY A 33 12.59 -0.11 7.52
CA GLY A 33 12.34 -1.56 7.67
C GLY A 33 13.61 -2.41 7.65
N SER A 34 14.76 -1.79 7.37
CA SER A 34 16.07 -2.44 7.27
C SER A 34 16.90 -2.30 8.54
N GLN A 35 16.59 -1.31 9.39
CA GLN A 35 17.28 -1.05 10.65
C GLN A 35 16.24 -0.76 11.73
N SER A 36 15.98 -1.78 12.56
CA SER A 36 15.06 -1.67 13.71
C SER A 36 15.60 -0.70 14.77
N ARG A 37 16.94 -0.59 14.92
CA ARG A 37 17.58 0.33 15.85
C ARG A 37 17.89 1.67 15.19
N PHE A 38 17.42 2.76 15.79
CA PHE A 38 17.81 4.10 15.38
C PHE A 38 17.95 5.02 16.58
N SER A 39 18.67 6.12 16.38
CA SER A 39 18.81 7.19 17.37
C SER A 39 18.37 8.51 16.75
N VAL A 40 17.61 9.31 17.50
CA VAL A 40 17.18 10.64 17.07
C VAL A 40 17.65 11.69 18.08
N LYS A 41 18.06 12.86 17.58
CA LYS A 41 18.28 14.06 18.38
C LYS A 41 17.16 15.07 18.09
N LEU A 42 16.39 15.42 19.12
CA LEU A 42 15.30 16.41 19.02
C LEU A 42 15.56 17.56 19.99
N PRO A 43 15.41 18.83 19.56
CA PRO A 43 15.42 19.96 20.48
C PRO A 43 14.20 19.90 21.42
N ILE A 44 14.39 20.26 22.68
CA ILE A 44 13.33 20.34 23.69
C ILE A 44 13.49 21.61 24.52
N ASN A 45 12.39 22.22 24.94
CA ASN A 45 12.40 23.51 25.62
C ASN A 45 12.15 23.37 27.13
N LEU A 46 13.17 23.05 27.92
CA LEU A 46 13.01 22.89 29.38
C LEU A 46 12.82 24.23 30.09
N ARG A 47 11.96 24.26 31.12
CA ARG A 47 11.78 25.43 32.01
C ARG A 47 12.41 25.17 33.38
N THR A 48 12.67 26.24 34.14
CA THR A 48 13.13 26.12 35.53
C THR A 48 12.09 25.36 36.36
N GLY A 49 12.56 24.37 37.14
CA GLY A 49 11.71 23.54 38.00
C GLY A 49 11.33 22.20 37.37
N LYS A 50 10.20 21.63 37.82
CA LYS A 50 9.74 20.31 37.38
C LYS A 50 9.20 20.37 35.95
N ASN A 51 9.77 19.54 35.08
CA ASN A 51 9.31 19.34 33.70
C ASN A 51 8.71 17.93 33.58
N GLU A 52 7.57 17.81 32.92
CA GLU A 52 6.96 16.53 32.58
C GLU A 52 7.24 16.23 31.11
N LEU A 53 7.88 15.10 30.84
CA LEU A 53 8.18 14.59 29.51
C LEU A 53 7.35 13.34 29.27
N ALA A 54 6.40 13.41 28.34
CA ALA A 54 5.67 12.25 27.87
C ALA A 54 6.27 11.78 26.54
N LEU A 55 6.66 10.51 26.47
CA LEU A 55 7.20 9.86 25.27
C LEU A 55 6.20 8.82 24.77
N LEU A 56 5.66 9.01 23.57
CA LEU A 56 4.87 7.97 22.91
C LEU A 56 5.79 7.03 22.14
N SER A 57 5.65 5.73 22.39
CA SER A 57 6.31 4.64 21.67
C SER A 57 5.26 3.86 20.90
N MET A 58 5.49 3.59 19.61
CA MET A 58 4.57 2.83 18.77
C MET A 58 5.31 1.85 17.88
N THR A 59 4.85 0.60 17.92
CA THR A 59 5.31 -0.50 17.06
C THR A 59 4.48 -0.53 15.77
N VAL A 60 5.13 -0.88 14.66
CA VAL A 60 4.47 -1.07 13.36
C VAL A 60 4.74 -2.50 12.90
N GLY A 61 4.06 -3.42 13.58
CA GLY A 61 4.38 -4.84 13.51
C GLY A 61 5.52 -5.22 14.48
N LEU A 62 5.74 -6.52 14.59
CA LEU A 62 6.88 -7.11 15.27
C LEU A 62 7.72 -7.85 14.22
N GLN A 63 8.99 -8.08 14.52
CA GLN A 63 9.84 -8.85 13.64
C GLN A 63 9.28 -10.27 13.46
N ASN A 64 9.30 -10.76 12.22
CA ASN A 64 8.67 -12.02 11.82
C ASN A 64 9.63 -12.99 11.11
N ALA A 65 10.91 -12.64 11.02
CA ALA A 65 11.95 -13.48 10.42
C ALA A 65 13.35 -13.09 10.94
N GLY A 66 14.28 -14.04 10.91
CA GLY A 66 15.66 -13.88 11.37
C GLY A 66 16.07 -14.91 12.42
N PHE A 67 17.29 -14.83 12.94
CA PHE A 67 17.69 -15.61 14.10
C PHE A 67 17.19 -14.92 15.38
N ALA A 68 16.54 -15.68 16.28
CA ALA A 68 16.09 -15.19 17.60
C ALA A 68 15.23 -13.91 17.56
N TYR A 69 14.44 -13.73 16.50
CA TYR A 69 13.67 -12.50 16.30
C TYR A 69 12.59 -12.27 17.36
N GLU A 70 12.16 -13.33 18.05
CA GLU A 70 11.25 -13.29 19.19
C GLU A 70 11.83 -12.56 20.41
N TRP A 71 13.17 -12.45 20.49
CA TRP A 71 13.87 -11.75 21.58
C TRP A 71 14.21 -10.30 21.25
N ILE A 72 13.87 -9.83 20.05
CA ILE A 72 14.09 -8.45 19.64
C ILE A 72 12.97 -7.59 20.22
N GLY A 73 13.28 -6.92 21.33
CA GLY A 73 12.35 -6.00 21.99
C GLY A 73 12.08 -4.73 21.19
N ALA A 74 11.03 -4.01 21.55
CA ALA A 74 10.68 -2.71 20.99
C ALA A 74 10.59 -1.64 22.10
N GLY A 75 10.78 -0.38 21.72
CA GLY A 75 10.71 0.75 22.66
C GLY A 75 12.04 1.45 22.90
N PHE A 76 12.06 2.33 23.90
CA PHE A 76 13.24 3.12 24.25
C PHE A 76 14.24 2.28 25.04
N THR A 77 15.51 2.32 24.65
CA THR A 77 16.61 1.72 25.42
C THR A 77 17.42 2.78 26.13
N ASN A 78 17.65 3.93 25.50
CA ASN A 78 18.48 5.00 26.05
C ASN A 78 17.81 6.38 25.85
N VAL A 79 17.84 7.21 26.89
CA VAL A 79 17.23 8.55 26.89
C VAL A 79 18.17 9.57 27.52
N ASN A 80 18.76 10.44 26.71
CA ASN A 80 19.76 11.42 27.15
C ASN A 80 19.32 12.87 26.87
N ILE A 81 19.61 13.80 27.77
CA ILE A 81 19.43 15.24 27.58
C ILE A 81 20.80 15.92 27.64
N SER A 82 21.26 16.40 26.48
CA SER A 82 22.48 17.19 26.34
C SER A 82 22.17 18.69 26.34
N GLY A 83 23.16 19.52 26.68
CA GLY A 83 23.07 20.98 26.62
C GLY A 83 22.62 21.64 27.93
N VAL A 84 22.65 20.90 29.04
CA VAL A 84 22.51 21.45 30.39
C VAL A 84 23.88 21.84 30.94
N ARG A 85 23.94 22.73 31.96
CA ARG A 85 25.21 23.19 32.55
C ARG A 85 26.11 22.05 33.05
N THR A 86 25.52 20.95 33.51
CA THR A 86 26.22 19.76 34.02
C THR A 86 26.65 18.78 32.91
N GLY A 87 26.50 19.16 31.63
CA GLY A 87 26.83 18.32 30.48
C GLY A 87 25.64 17.56 29.92
N THR A 88 25.70 16.23 29.99
CA THR A 88 24.63 15.33 29.52
C THR A 88 24.00 14.60 30.71
N ILE A 89 22.68 14.66 30.80
CA ILE A 89 21.89 13.90 31.78
C ILE A 89 21.41 12.62 31.11
N ASP A 90 21.68 11.47 31.71
CA ASP A 90 21.09 10.18 31.34
C ASP A 90 19.83 9.94 32.19
N LEU A 91 18.70 9.65 31.53
CA LEU A 91 17.41 9.37 32.16
C LEU A 91 17.02 7.88 32.03
N SER A 92 17.87 7.05 31.44
CA SER A 92 17.53 5.66 31.09
C SER A 92 17.23 4.82 32.33
N SER A 93 17.94 5.05 33.43
CA SER A 93 17.79 4.33 34.70
C SER A 93 16.89 5.05 35.71
N ASN A 94 16.19 6.12 35.32
CA ASN A 94 15.27 6.84 36.20
C ASN A 94 13.96 6.07 36.40
N ASN A 95 13.13 6.52 37.35
CA ASN A 95 11.78 5.99 37.51
C ASN A 95 10.88 6.46 36.35
N TRP A 96 10.32 5.50 35.61
CA TRP A 96 9.41 5.74 34.50
C TRP A 96 7.97 5.34 34.85
N ALA A 97 7.02 6.17 34.44
CA ALA A 97 5.60 5.83 34.48
C ALA A 97 5.15 5.36 33.10
N TYR A 98 4.39 4.25 33.06
CA TYR A 98 3.93 3.62 31.82
C TYR A 98 2.40 3.69 31.70
N LYS A 99 1.92 4.01 30.50
CA LYS A 99 0.51 3.92 30.12
C LYS A 99 0.43 3.13 28.81
N ILE A 100 -0.29 2.02 28.84
CA ILE A 100 -0.48 1.15 27.67
C ILE A 100 -1.66 1.67 26.86
N GLY A 101 -1.44 1.85 25.55
CA GLY A 101 -2.46 2.30 24.61
C GLY A 101 -2.86 3.77 24.75
N LEU A 102 -3.79 4.17 23.90
CA LEU A 102 -4.34 5.53 23.83
C LEU A 102 -5.67 5.61 24.59
N GLU A 103 -6.04 6.80 25.06
CA GLU A 103 -7.33 6.98 25.75
C GLU A 103 -8.52 6.63 24.84
N GLY A 104 -8.44 6.96 23.55
CA GLY A 104 -9.49 6.61 22.60
C GLY A 104 -9.65 5.09 22.41
N GLU A 105 -8.57 4.32 22.58
CA GLU A 105 -8.63 2.85 22.57
C GLU A 105 -9.26 2.33 23.87
N TYR A 106 -8.87 2.87 25.03
CA TYR A 106 -9.46 2.52 26.33
C TYR A 106 -10.98 2.76 26.36
N TYR A 107 -11.45 3.88 25.80
CA TYR A 107 -12.87 4.20 25.69
C TYR A 107 -13.55 3.56 24.47
N ASN A 108 -12.84 2.73 23.69
CA ASN A 108 -13.36 2.05 22.51
C ASN A 108 -14.07 3.00 21.51
N LEU A 109 -13.47 4.17 21.24
CA LEU A 109 -14.08 5.21 20.38
C LEU A 109 -14.35 4.75 18.94
N PHE A 110 -13.69 3.68 18.50
CA PHE A 110 -13.88 3.06 17.19
C PHE A 110 -15.14 2.20 17.08
N LYS A 111 -15.82 1.85 18.19
CA LYS A 111 -17.05 1.05 18.16
C LYS A 111 -18.26 1.87 17.69
N PRO A 112 -19.20 1.26 16.95
CA PRO A 112 -20.34 1.97 16.38
C PRO A 112 -21.31 2.51 17.46
N ASP A 113 -21.44 1.81 18.58
CA ASP A 113 -22.38 2.07 19.68
C ASP A 113 -22.08 3.35 20.50
N GLN A 114 -21.09 4.15 20.07
CA GLN A 114 -20.59 5.34 20.77
C GLN A 114 -21.23 6.65 20.25
N THR A 115 -22.47 6.60 19.73
CA THR A 115 -23.16 7.78 19.14
C THR A 115 -23.40 8.91 20.14
N ASN A 116 -23.64 8.60 21.42
CA ASN A 116 -23.87 9.59 22.48
C ASN A 116 -22.63 9.88 23.35
N ASN A 117 -21.43 9.54 22.88
CA ASN A 117 -20.22 9.77 23.67
C ASN A 117 -19.87 11.27 23.68
N GLN A 118 -20.00 11.89 24.85
CA GLN A 118 -19.77 13.33 25.08
C GLN A 118 -18.33 13.81 24.76
N ARG A 119 -17.40 12.88 24.49
CA ARG A 119 -16.02 13.20 24.07
C ARG A 119 -15.93 13.67 22.63
N TRP A 120 -16.93 13.37 21.79
CA TRP A 120 -17.00 13.89 20.43
C TRP A 120 -17.49 15.33 20.47
N ILE A 121 -16.74 16.23 19.86
CA ILE A 121 -17.11 17.64 19.71
C ILE A 121 -17.57 17.80 18.25
N PRO A 122 -18.87 18.00 17.99
CA PRO A 122 -19.34 18.27 16.64
C PRO A 122 -18.72 19.58 16.12
N GLN A 123 -18.07 19.52 14.97
CA GLN A 123 -17.45 20.68 14.34
C GLN A 123 -17.74 20.65 12.85
N SER A 124 -18.11 21.80 12.28
CA SER A 124 -18.30 21.95 10.83
C SER A 124 -16.97 21.82 10.08
N GLU A 125 -15.89 22.30 10.69
CA GLU A 125 -14.53 22.14 10.21
C GLU A 125 -13.70 21.39 11.27
N PRO A 126 -13.33 20.13 11.02
CA PRO A 126 -12.47 19.39 11.95
C PRO A 126 -11.07 20.00 11.99
N PRO A 127 -10.35 19.88 13.12
CA PRO A 127 -8.98 20.34 13.21
C PRO A 127 -8.11 19.64 12.16
N LYS A 128 -7.16 20.37 11.59
CA LYS A 128 -6.23 19.87 10.57
C LYS A 128 -4.82 19.88 11.11
N ASN A 129 -4.01 18.94 10.65
CA ASN A 129 -2.59 18.83 11.04
C ASN A 129 -2.37 18.76 12.55
N GLN A 130 -3.36 18.26 13.31
CA GLN A 130 -3.25 18.03 14.74
C GLN A 130 -2.88 16.57 15.02
N PRO A 131 -1.78 16.32 15.76
CA PRO A 131 -1.38 14.98 16.15
C PRO A 131 -2.34 14.41 17.20
N LEU A 132 -2.40 13.08 17.28
CA LEU A 132 -3.20 12.32 18.25
C LEU A 132 -4.69 12.72 18.26
N THR A 133 -5.27 12.90 17.08
CA THR A 133 -6.66 13.34 16.91
C THR A 133 -7.53 12.18 16.47
N TRP A 134 -8.72 12.09 17.05
CA TRP A 134 -9.76 11.15 16.61
C TRP A 134 -10.79 11.90 15.78
N TYR A 135 -11.15 11.36 14.62
CA TYR A 135 -12.22 11.84 13.75
C TYR A 135 -13.30 10.78 13.64
N LYS A 136 -14.55 11.22 13.54
CA LYS A 136 -15.72 10.38 13.33
C LYS A 136 -16.64 11.08 12.34
N VAL A 137 -17.15 10.33 11.37
CA VAL A 137 -18.07 10.85 10.38
C VAL A 137 -19.02 9.75 9.90
N ASN A 138 -20.26 10.14 9.58
CA ASN A 138 -21.20 9.25 8.92
C ASN A 138 -20.94 9.27 7.42
N VAL A 139 -20.90 8.09 6.81
CA VAL A 139 -20.59 7.94 5.38
C VAL A 139 -21.63 7.11 4.66
N ASP A 140 -21.86 7.45 3.40
CA ASP A 140 -22.71 6.65 2.52
C ASP A 140 -21.90 5.51 1.90
N VAL A 141 -22.59 4.41 1.58
CA VAL A 141 -21.98 3.31 0.84
C VAL A 141 -21.66 3.78 -0.60
N PRO A 142 -20.43 3.55 -1.11
CA PRO A 142 -20.11 3.89 -2.50
C PRO A 142 -20.99 3.13 -3.49
N GLN A 143 -21.39 3.77 -4.59
CA GLN A 143 -22.27 3.14 -5.59
C GLN A 143 -21.58 2.03 -6.39
N GLY A 144 -22.35 1.01 -6.80
CA GLY A 144 -21.90 -0.14 -7.58
C GLY A 144 -21.12 -1.18 -6.78
N ASP A 145 -20.67 -2.24 -7.46
CA ASP A 145 -20.12 -3.45 -6.82
C ASP A 145 -18.59 -3.55 -6.85
N ASP A 146 -17.90 -2.61 -7.53
CA ASP A 146 -16.43 -2.59 -7.62
C ASP A 146 -15.79 -2.60 -6.22
N PRO A 147 -14.62 -3.24 -6.01
CA PRO A 147 -13.88 -3.16 -4.75
C PRO A 147 -13.60 -1.71 -4.33
N VAL A 148 -13.70 -1.42 -3.02
CA VAL A 148 -13.53 -0.07 -2.49
C VAL A 148 -12.24 0.04 -1.69
N GLY A 149 -11.55 1.16 -1.85
CA GLY A 149 -10.51 1.59 -0.94
C GLY A 149 -10.76 3.01 -0.45
N ILE A 150 -10.28 3.33 0.74
CA ILE A 150 -10.23 4.70 1.25
C ILE A 150 -8.90 5.35 0.86
N ASP A 151 -8.96 6.52 0.24
CA ASP A 151 -7.79 7.31 -0.14
C ASP A 151 -7.34 8.15 1.05
N MET A 152 -6.19 7.78 1.61
CA MET A 152 -5.64 8.42 2.79
C MET A 152 -4.49 9.37 2.44
N GLN A 153 -4.30 9.76 1.17
CA GLN A 153 -3.17 10.60 0.75
C GLN A 153 -3.05 11.93 1.53
N SER A 154 -4.16 12.49 1.99
CA SER A 154 -4.18 13.73 2.77
C SER A 154 -3.88 13.54 4.26
N MET A 155 -3.70 12.30 4.70
CA MET A 155 -3.52 11.92 6.10
C MET A 155 -2.06 11.58 6.40
N GLY A 156 -1.71 11.52 7.69
CA GLY A 156 -0.34 11.31 8.14
C GLY A 156 -0.03 9.85 8.42
N LYS A 157 -0.41 9.38 9.61
CA LYS A 157 -0.26 7.98 10.04
C LYS A 157 -1.34 7.69 11.04
N GLY A 158 -1.87 6.48 11.06
CA GLY A 158 -2.92 6.18 12.01
C GLY A 158 -3.60 4.85 11.82
N LEU A 159 -4.81 4.78 12.36
CA LEU A 159 -5.69 3.62 12.31
C LEU A 159 -7.07 4.07 11.82
N ALA A 160 -7.75 3.22 11.06
CA ALA A 160 -9.10 3.49 10.59
C ALA A 160 -10.03 2.30 10.82
N TRP A 161 -11.30 2.60 11.07
CA TRP A 161 -12.36 1.62 11.30
C TRP A 161 -13.62 2.01 10.57
N LEU A 162 -14.32 1.02 10.01
CA LEU A 162 -15.67 1.16 9.47
C LEU A 162 -16.62 0.28 10.29
N ASN A 163 -17.63 0.89 10.90
CA ASN A 163 -18.63 0.17 11.71
C ASN A 163 -17.98 -0.73 12.79
N GLY A 164 -16.87 -0.27 13.40
CA GLY A 164 -16.11 -1.04 14.39
C GLY A 164 -15.09 -2.03 13.81
N ASN A 165 -15.15 -2.35 12.52
CA ASN A 165 -14.18 -3.24 11.87
C ASN A 165 -12.90 -2.48 11.51
N ALA A 166 -11.75 -3.00 11.91
CA ALA A 166 -10.47 -2.37 11.65
C ALA A 166 -10.08 -2.49 10.17
N ILE A 167 -10.08 -1.38 9.45
CA ILE A 167 -9.52 -1.28 8.09
C ILE A 167 -8.01 -1.55 8.14
N GLY A 168 -7.37 -1.09 9.21
CA GLY A 168 -5.96 -1.33 9.50
C GLY A 168 -5.19 -0.05 9.75
N ARG A 169 -3.86 -0.18 9.73
CA ARG A 169 -2.95 0.96 9.84
C ARG A 169 -2.85 1.65 8.48
N TYR A 170 -2.99 2.96 8.47
CA TYR A 170 -2.61 3.76 7.31
C TYR A 170 -1.32 4.53 7.58
N TRP A 171 -0.50 4.59 6.55
CA TRP A 171 0.74 5.35 6.53
C TRP A 171 1.20 5.59 5.08
N PRO A 172 0.62 6.59 4.38
CA PRO A 172 0.92 6.91 2.99
C PRO A 172 2.28 7.63 2.82
N ARG A 173 3.36 7.00 3.27
CA ARG A 173 4.72 7.56 3.15
C ARG A 173 5.14 7.60 1.70
N THR A 174 5.72 8.69 1.25
CA THR A 174 6.37 8.71 -0.06
C THR A 174 7.59 7.77 -0.06
N SER A 175 7.62 6.82 -1.00
CA SER A 175 8.79 5.98 -1.26
C SER A 175 9.94 6.79 -1.85
N SER A 176 11.17 6.29 -1.76
CA SER A 176 12.30 6.99 -2.35
C SER A 176 12.24 6.90 -3.88
N ILE A 177 12.59 7.98 -4.58
CA ILE A 177 12.81 7.93 -6.03
C ILE A 177 13.97 6.99 -6.39
N ASN A 178 14.85 6.69 -5.43
CA ASN A 178 16.02 5.84 -5.60
C ASN A 178 15.78 4.37 -5.26
N ASP A 179 14.54 3.94 -4.98
CA ASP A 179 14.20 2.55 -4.62
C ASP A 179 14.30 1.56 -5.81
N ARG A 180 15.03 1.92 -6.89
CA ARG A 180 15.33 1.10 -8.07
C ARG A 180 14.09 0.63 -8.85
N CYS A 181 13.07 1.48 -8.99
CA CYS A 181 11.99 1.17 -9.91
C CYS A 181 12.48 1.17 -11.35
N THR A 182 11.99 0.21 -12.13
CA THR A 182 12.30 0.11 -13.55
C THR A 182 11.11 0.59 -14.38
N PRO A 183 11.33 1.35 -15.48
CA PRO A 183 10.26 1.69 -16.42
C PRO A 183 9.75 0.47 -17.20
N SER A 184 10.54 -0.60 -17.29
CA SER A 184 10.19 -1.82 -18.00
C SER A 184 10.65 -3.07 -17.24
N CYS A 185 9.78 -4.06 -17.13
CA CYS A 185 10.07 -5.36 -16.53
C CYS A 185 9.86 -6.45 -17.57
N ASN A 186 10.76 -7.45 -17.59
CA ASN A 186 10.63 -8.63 -18.44
C ASN A 186 10.54 -9.88 -17.56
N TYR A 187 9.57 -10.74 -17.85
CA TYR A 187 9.39 -12.01 -17.14
C TYR A 187 10.59 -12.95 -17.32
N ARG A 188 11.31 -12.85 -18.45
CA ARG A 188 12.50 -13.66 -18.76
C ARG A 188 13.71 -13.32 -17.89
N GLY A 189 14.55 -14.31 -17.66
CA GLY A 189 15.79 -14.18 -16.89
C GLY A 189 15.58 -14.22 -15.38
N THR A 190 16.68 -14.37 -14.62
CA THR A 190 16.66 -14.54 -13.17
C THR A 190 15.82 -13.47 -12.47
N PHE A 191 14.91 -13.90 -11.60
CA PHE A 191 14.13 -12.99 -10.77
C PHE A 191 14.94 -12.55 -9.55
N ILE A 192 14.88 -11.26 -9.25
CA ILE A 192 15.28 -10.69 -7.97
C ILE A 192 14.16 -9.74 -7.49
N PRO A 193 13.97 -9.53 -6.18
CA PRO A 193 12.83 -8.77 -5.66
C PRO A 193 12.66 -7.36 -6.25
N ASP A 194 13.77 -6.71 -6.63
CA ASP A 194 13.76 -5.35 -7.15
C ASP A 194 13.59 -5.28 -8.68
N LYS A 195 13.59 -6.43 -9.38
CA LYS A 195 13.60 -6.52 -10.86
C LYS A 195 12.44 -5.76 -11.51
N CYS A 196 11.28 -5.75 -10.86
CA CYS A 196 10.03 -5.24 -11.44
C CYS A 196 9.31 -4.29 -10.48
N ARG A 197 10.06 -3.60 -9.60
CA ARG A 197 9.47 -2.65 -8.65
C ARG A 197 8.89 -1.44 -9.38
N THR A 198 7.73 -0.99 -8.91
CA THR A 198 7.01 0.20 -9.42
C THR A 198 6.61 1.11 -8.25
N GLY A 199 6.15 2.32 -8.55
CA GLY A 199 5.62 3.25 -7.53
C GLY A 199 6.68 4.03 -6.74
N CYS A 200 7.89 4.20 -7.27
CA CYS A 200 8.91 5.06 -6.66
C CYS A 200 8.48 6.53 -6.66
N GLY A 201 8.76 7.25 -5.58
CA GLY A 201 8.33 8.64 -5.39
C GLY A 201 6.82 8.82 -5.15
N GLN A 202 6.07 7.72 -5.01
CA GLN A 202 4.64 7.72 -4.69
C GLN A 202 4.41 7.24 -3.25
N PRO A 203 3.22 7.48 -2.66
CA PRO A 203 2.88 6.89 -1.38
C PRO A 203 3.01 5.35 -1.44
N THR A 204 3.72 4.77 -0.47
CA THR A 204 3.95 3.32 -0.33
C THR A 204 2.64 2.54 -0.30
N GLN A 205 1.61 3.14 0.26
CA GLN A 205 0.23 2.72 0.12
C GLN A 205 -0.67 3.95 0.23
N ARG A 206 -1.45 4.24 -0.81
CA ARG A 206 -2.41 5.36 -0.82
C ARG A 206 -3.82 4.91 -0.46
N TRP A 207 -4.24 3.80 -1.07
CA TRP A 207 -5.56 3.23 -0.91
C TRP A 207 -5.55 2.07 0.09
N TYR A 208 -6.48 2.10 1.03
CA TYR A 208 -6.66 1.08 2.05
C TYR A 208 -7.97 0.35 1.79
N HIS A 209 -7.88 -0.96 1.52
CA HIS A 209 -9.03 -1.76 1.09
C HIS A 209 -10.09 -1.86 2.20
N ILE A 210 -11.36 -1.74 1.80
CA ILE A 210 -12.52 -1.92 2.67
C ILE A 210 -13.43 -2.96 2.03
N PRO A 211 -13.65 -4.11 2.69
CA PRO A 211 -14.60 -5.10 2.21
C PRO A 211 -16.00 -4.50 2.07
N ARG A 212 -16.64 -4.75 0.92
CA ARG A 212 -18.01 -4.28 0.64
C ARG A 212 -19.01 -4.75 1.69
N SER A 213 -18.83 -5.96 2.20
CA SER A 213 -19.68 -6.56 3.24
C SER A 213 -19.66 -5.83 4.59
N TRP A 214 -18.71 -4.90 4.81
CA TRP A 214 -18.67 -4.10 6.05
C TRP A 214 -19.59 -2.88 5.99
N PHE A 215 -20.07 -2.50 4.80
CA PHE A 215 -21.03 -1.42 4.65
C PHE A 215 -22.45 -1.92 4.93
N HIS A 216 -23.19 -1.14 5.71
CA HIS A 216 -24.63 -1.19 5.82
C HIS A 216 -25.27 -0.31 4.73
N PRO A 217 -26.55 -0.54 4.37
CA PRO A 217 -27.26 0.29 3.41
C PRO A 217 -27.29 1.78 3.79
N SER A 218 -27.29 2.09 5.09
CA SER A 218 -27.24 3.45 5.63
C SER A 218 -26.63 3.45 7.04
N GLY A 219 -26.22 4.63 7.52
CA GLY A 219 -25.76 4.78 8.91
C GLY A 219 -24.35 4.24 9.17
N ASN A 220 -23.50 4.18 8.14
CA ASN A 220 -22.12 3.75 8.33
C ASN A 220 -21.32 4.81 9.07
N ILE A 221 -20.50 4.36 10.01
CA ILE A 221 -19.63 5.22 10.82
C ILE A 221 -18.19 4.90 10.47
N LEU A 222 -17.48 5.89 9.94
CA LEU A 222 -16.04 5.87 9.75
C LEU A 222 -15.38 6.56 10.95
N VAL A 223 -14.45 5.86 11.59
CA VAL A 223 -13.60 6.41 12.66
C VAL A 223 -12.15 6.36 12.21
N VAL A 224 -11.42 7.45 12.42
CA VAL A 224 -10.01 7.58 12.08
C VAL A 224 -9.25 8.13 13.27
N PHE A 225 -8.22 7.43 13.70
CA PHE A 225 -7.22 7.96 14.62
C PHE A 225 -6.02 8.45 13.82
N GLU A 226 -5.71 9.74 13.89
CA GLU A 226 -4.57 10.39 13.23
C GLU A 226 -3.47 10.71 14.24
N GLU A 227 -2.31 10.08 14.05
CA GLU A 227 -1.17 10.13 14.95
C GLU A 227 -0.29 11.36 14.71
N LYS A 228 -0.07 11.74 13.45
CA LYS A 228 0.90 12.80 13.07
C LYS A 228 0.22 14.13 12.74
N GLY A 229 -0.92 14.06 12.08
CA GLY A 229 -1.65 15.20 11.55
C GLY A 229 -1.89 15.06 10.05
N GLY A 230 -3.09 15.45 9.62
CA GLY A 230 -3.51 15.44 8.23
C GLY A 230 -4.76 16.29 8.02
N ASP A 231 -5.31 16.27 6.80
CA ASP A 231 -6.57 16.92 6.47
C ASP A 231 -7.67 15.87 6.22
N PRO A 232 -8.56 15.62 7.20
CA PRO A 232 -9.62 14.62 7.07
C PRO A 232 -10.69 15.02 6.05
N THR A 233 -10.80 16.30 5.69
CA THR A 233 -11.82 16.78 4.73
C THR A 233 -11.54 16.34 3.29
N LYS A 234 -10.34 15.83 3.03
CA LYS A 234 -9.89 15.35 1.71
C LYS A 234 -9.91 13.83 1.57
N ILE A 235 -10.30 13.11 2.63
CA ILE A 235 -10.48 11.66 2.58
C ILE A 235 -11.63 11.34 1.64
N THR A 236 -11.42 10.41 0.71
CA THR A 236 -12.45 9.98 -0.23
C THR A 236 -12.48 8.46 -0.38
N PHE A 237 -13.62 7.90 -0.75
CA PHE A 237 -13.70 6.51 -1.21
C PHE A 237 -13.38 6.44 -2.69
N SER A 238 -12.49 5.51 -3.05
CA SER A 238 -12.12 5.18 -4.41
C SER A 238 -12.65 3.80 -4.77
N ARG A 239 -13.19 3.66 -5.99
CA ARG A 239 -13.60 2.37 -6.55
C ARG A 239 -12.50 1.85 -7.46
N ARG A 240 -12.12 0.57 -7.28
CA ARG A 240 -11.15 -0.10 -8.15
C ARG A 240 -11.88 -0.67 -9.37
N ALA A 241 -12.03 0.14 -10.41
CA ALA A 241 -12.55 -0.29 -11.69
C ALA A 241 -11.42 -0.76 -12.62
N VAL A 242 -11.49 -2.01 -13.07
CA VAL A 242 -10.67 -2.46 -14.21
C VAL A 242 -11.48 -2.19 -15.48
N THR A 243 -10.96 -1.33 -16.33
CA THR A 243 -11.58 -0.92 -17.60
C THR A 243 -10.85 -1.48 -18.81
N SER A 244 -9.60 -1.91 -18.64
CA SER A 244 -8.78 -2.44 -19.72
C SER A 244 -7.84 -3.51 -19.18
N VAL A 245 -7.65 -4.55 -19.97
CA VAL A 245 -6.81 -5.73 -19.71
C VAL A 245 -5.80 -5.88 -20.82
N CYS A 246 -4.60 -6.36 -20.47
CA CYS A 246 -3.49 -6.48 -21.41
C CYS A 246 -2.80 -7.82 -21.28
N SER A 247 -2.16 -8.27 -22.36
CA SER A 247 -1.30 -9.44 -22.40
C SER A 247 -0.05 -9.16 -23.24
N PHE A 248 1.09 -9.72 -22.84
CA PHE A 248 2.37 -9.60 -23.57
C PHE A 248 3.13 -10.92 -23.45
N VAL A 249 2.84 -11.86 -24.36
CA VAL A 249 3.31 -13.25 -24.29
C VAL A 249 4.13 -13.58 -25.51
N SER A 250 5.30 -14.17 -25.32
CA SER A 250 6.14 -14.61 -26.44
C SER A 250 5.95 -16.09 -26.75
N GLU A 251 6.25 -16.50 -27.98
CA GLU A 251 6.16 -17.90 -28.41
C GLU A 251 7.01 -18.87 -27.56
N HIS A 252 8.09 -18.37 -26.92
CA HIS A 252 8.89 -19.13 -25.96
C HIS A 252 8.39 -19.02 -24.50
N PHE A 253 7.18 -18.49 -24.26
CA PHE A 253 6.61 -18.47 -22.92
C PHE A 253 6.31 -19.91 -22.48
N PRO A 254 6.82 -20.36 -21.32
CA PRO A 254 6.62 -21.73 -20.88
C PRO A 254 5.13 -21.95 -20.60
N SER A 255 4.51 -22.84 -21.36
CA SER A 255 3.16 -23.35 -21.10
C SER A 255 3.22 -24.53 -20.12
N ILE A 256 4.00 -24.39 -19.05
CA ILE A 256 4.18 -25.44 -18.05
C ILE A 256 3.08 -25.29 -17.01
N ASP A 257 2.37 -26.39 -16.74
CA ASP A 257 1.55 -26.52 -15.55
C ASP A 257 2.51 -26.69 -14.35
N LEU A 258 2.66 -25.63 -13.55
CA LEU A 258 3.58 -25.62 -12.40
C LEU A 258 3.14 -26.60 -11.29
N GLU A 259 1.90 -27.12 -11.35
CA GLU A 259 1.41 -28.13 -10.41
C GLU A 259 1.75 -29.57 -10.84
N SER A 260 2.10 -29.80 -12.11
CA SER A 260 2.57 -31.11 -12.57
C SER A 260 4.08 -31.24 -12.33
N TRP A 261 4.47 -31.77 -11.17
CA TRP A 261 5.85 -32.17 -10.87
C TRP A 261 6.22 -33.46 -11.62
N ASP A 262 6.11 -33.45 -12.95
CA ASP A 262 6.52 -34.55 -13.79
C ASP A 262 7.70 -34.13 -14.66
N GLU A 263 8.90 -34.56 -14.28
CA GLU A 263 10.14 -34.30 -15.03
C GLU A 263 10.11 -34.91 -16.45
N SER A 264 9.19 -35.85 -16.72
CA SER A 264 9.04 -36.48 -18.04
C SER A 264 8.32 -35.61 -19.08
N ALA A 265 7.70 -34.50 -18.67
CA ALA A 265 7.00 -33.58 -19.58
C ALA A 265 7.94 -32.72 -20.46
N MET A 266 9.26 -32.84 -20.29
CA MET A 266 10.25 -32.11 -21.09
C MET A 266 10.60 -32.78 -22.43
N THR A 267 10.01 -33.94 -22.76
CA THR A 267 10.48 -34.75 -23.90
C THR A 267 9.53 -34.95 -25.08
N GLU A 268 8.33 -34.37 -25.11
CA GLU A 268 7.53 -34.29 -26.36
C GLU A 268 6.78 -32.97 -26.47
N GLY A 269 7.05 -32.21 -27.54
CA GLY A 269 6.29 -31.05 -28.02
C GLY A 269 5.82 -30.08 -26.93
N THR A 270 6.67 -29.14 -26.52
CA THR A 270 6.25 -28.01 -25.67
C THR A 270 4.96 -27.40 -26.22
N PRO A 271 3.88 -27.34 -25.42
CA PRO A 271 2.62 -26.77 -25.88
C PRO A 271 2.85 -25.33 -26.38
N PRO A 272 2.08 -24.86 -27.36
CA PRO A 272 2.24 -23.51 -27.85
C PRO A 272 1.93 -22.51 -26.72
N ALA A 273 2.70 -21.42 -26.67
CA ALA A 273 2.44 -20.33 -25.75
C ALA A 273 1.00 -19.81 -25.91
N LYS A 274 0.37 -19.45 -24.79
CA LYS A 274 -1.02 -18.97 -24.77
C LYS A 274 -1.10 -17.60 -24.10
N ALA A 275 -1.76 -16.65 -24.74
CA ALA A 275 -2.15 -15.39 -24.14
C ALA A 275 -3.55 -15.53 -23.52
N GLN A 276 -3.67 -15.24 -22.23
CA GLN A 276 -4.95 -15.27 -21.51
C GLN A 276 -5.37 -13.85 -21.13
N LEU A 277 -6.66 -13.54 -21.31
CA LEU A 277 -7.27 -12.28 -20.88
C LEU A 277 -8.52 -12.60 -20.05
N PHE A 278 -8.72 -11.82 -18.99
CA PHE A 278 -9.83 -11.98 -18.07
C PHE A 278 -10.36 -10.60 -17.63
N CYS A 279 -11.64 -10.34 -17.87
CA CYS A 279 -12.34 -9.17 -17.34
C CYS A 279 -12.92 -9.46 -15.95
N PRO A 280 -13.08 -8.44 -15.09
CA PRO A 280 -13.75 -8.62 -13.79
C PRO A 280 -15.13 -9.26 -13.92
N GLU A 281 -15.59 -9.84 -12.82
CA GLU A 281 -16.94 -10.42 -12.71
C GLU A 281 -18.01 -9.41 -13.18
N GLY A 282 -18.97 -9.91 -13.96
CA GLY A 282 -20.04 -9.10 -14.54
C GLY A 282 -19.66 -8.26 -15.77
N LYS A 283 -18.38 -8.24 -16.18
CA LYS A 283 -17.92 -7.54 -17.39
C LYS A 283 -17.48 -8.50 -18.48
N SER A 284 -17.56 -8.05 -19.72
CA SER A 284 -17.01 -8.79 -20.87
C SER A 284 -16.05 -7.92 -21.66
N ILE A 285 -15.17 -8.56 -22.44
CA ILE A 285 -14.29 -7.87 -23.38
C ILE A 285 -15.16 -7.23 -24.45
N SER A 286 -15.26 -5.90 -24.43
CA SER A 286 -16.15 -5.15 -25.31
C SER A 286 -15.47 -4.64 -26.58
N SER A 287 -14.15 -4.45 -26.54
CA SER A 287 -13.36 -4.11 -27.72
C SER A 287 -11.90 -4.52 -27.56
N VAL A 288 -11.22 -4.76 -28.68
CA VAL A 288 -9.77 -4.98 -28.74
C VAL A 288 -9.13 -3.71 -29.30
N LYS A 289 -8.39 -2.99 -28.45
CA LYS A 289 -7.72 -1.72 -28.82
C LYS A 289 -6.45 -1.93 -29.62
N PHE A 290 -5.73 -3.00 -29.30
CA PHE A 290 -4.45 -3.30 -29.92
C PHE A 290 -4.23 -4.81 -29.91
N ALA A 291 -3.74 -5.34 -31.03
CA ALA A 291 -3.26 -6.72 -31.13
C ALA A 291 -2.13 -6.78 -32.15
N SER A 292 -0.98 -7.31 -31.75
CA SER A 292 0.15 -7.50 -32.67
C SER A 292 0.96 -8.73 -32.28
N LEU A 293 0.99 -9.72 -33.17
CA LEU A 293 1.94 -10.83 -33.15
C LEU A 293 3.15 -10.48 -34.02
N GLY A 294 4.34 -10.46 -33.43
CA GLY A 294 5.59 -10.16 -34.13
C GLY A 294 6.63 -9.62 -33.15
N ASN A 295 7.15 -8.43 -33.37
CA ASN A 295 8.05 -7.75 -32.41
C ASN A 295 7.48 -6.44 -31.82
N PRO A 296 6.28 -6.47 -31.19
CA PRO A 296 5.71 -5.30 -30.55
C PRO A 296 6.59 -4.82 -29.38
N SER A 297 6.47 -3.53 -29.05
CA SER A 297 7.17 -2.90 -27.94
C SER A 297 6.20 -2.09 -27.06
N GLY A 298 6.70 -1.57 -25.93
CA GLY A 298 5.91 -0.78 -25.00
C GLY A 298 5.33 -1.59 -23.83
N THR A 299 4.45 -0.94 -23.08
CA THR A 299 3.76 -1.53 -21.92
C THR A 299 2.24 -1.43 -22.10
N CYS A 300 1.46 -2.12 -21.27
CA CYS A 300 -0.01 -2.03 -21.32
C CYS A 300 -0.48 -0.57 -21.42
N ARG A 301 -1.39 -0.26 -22.38
CA ARG A 301 -1.86 1.10 -22.75
C ARG A 301 -0.88 1.95 -23.56
N SER A 302 0.27 1.41 -23.93
CA SER A 302 1.33 2.09 -24.69
C SER A 302 1.99 1.15 -25.71
N TYR A 303 1.30 0.07 -26.08
CA TYR A 303 1.85 -0.88 -27.05
C TYR A 303 2.03 -0.22 -28.41
N GLN A 304 3.12 -0.58 -29.06
CA GLN A 304 3.46 -0.11 -30.40
C GLN A 304 3.71 -1.31 -31.29
N MET A 305 3.21 -1.21 -32.52
CA MET A 305 3.47 -2.19 -33.56
C MET A 305 4.96 -2.16 -33.92
N GLY A 306 5.58 -3.34 -34.00
CA GLY A 306 6.97 -3.46 -34.38
C GLY A 306 7.17 -3.43 -35.90
N ARG A 307 8.43 -3.63 -36.33
CA ARG A 307 8.78 -3.76 -37.76
C ARG A 307 8.20 -5.02 -38.40
N CYS A 308 7.95 -6.04 -37.61
CA CYS A 308 7.35 -7.28 -38.03
C CYS A 308 6.03 -7.51 -37.29
N HIS A 309 4.98 -7.75 -38.05
CA HIS A 309 3.62 -7.86 -37.56
C HIS A 309 2.78 -8.76 -38.48
N HIS A 310 2.02 -9.66 -37.89
CA HIS A 310 1.00 -10.44 -38.60
C HIS A 310 -0.28 -9.61 -38.79
N PRO A 311 -0.72 -9.34 -40.03
CA PRO A 311 -1.84 -8.42 -40.31
C PRO A 311 -3.20 -8.91 -39.82
N ASN A 312 -3.35 -10.22 -39.57
CA ASN A 312 -4.55 -10.81 -38.98
C ASN A 312 -4.55 -10.82 -37.44
N SER A 313 -3.55 -10.22 -36.78
CA SER A 313 -3.44 -10.27 -35.33
C SER A 313 -4.71 -9.76 -34.63
N LEU A 314 -5.30 -8.68 -35.12
CA LEU A 314 -6.51 -8.10 -34.57
C LEU A 314 -7.72 -9.02 -34.75
N SER A 315 -7.97 -9.50 -35.96
CA SER A 315 -9.15 -10.34 -36.24
C SER A 315 -9.11 -11.68 -35.51
N VAL A 316 -7.92 -12.27 -35.32
CA VAL A 316 -7.74 -13.51 -34.54
C VAL A 316 -8.11 -13.27 -33.08
N VAL A 317 -7.64 -12.17 -32.48
CA VAL A 317 -7.94 -11.84 -31.08
C VAL A 317 -9.41 -11.47 -30.91
N GLU A 318 -9.98 -10.65 -31.80
CA GLU A 318 -11.40 -10.28 -31.75
C GLU A 318 -12.30 -11.52 -31.83
N LYS A 319 -12.01 -12.43 -32.76
CA LYS A 319 -12.77 -13.68 -32.90
C LYS A 319 -12.73 -14.54 -31.63
N ALA A 320 -11.62 -14.53 -30.91
CA ALA A 320 -11.45 -15.34 -29.71
C ALA A 320 -11.99 -14.67 -28.44
N CYS A 321 -11.96 -13.33 -28.35
CA CYS A 321 -12.11 -12.61 -27.10
C CYS A 321 -13.35 -11.73 -27.00
N LEU A 322 -13.86 -11.22 -28.12
CA LEU A 322 -14.94 -10.24 -28.10
C LEU A 322 -16.24 -10.84 -27.51
N ASN A 323 -16.93 -10.08 -26.66
CA ASN A 323 -18.15 -10.47 -25.93
C ASN A 323 -17.97 -11.67 -24.98
N THR A 324 -16.75 -12.00 -24.58
CA THR A 324 -16.48 -13.04 -23.58
C THR A 324 -15.87 -12.42 -22.32
N ASN A 325 -16.15 -13.00 -21.15
CA ASN A 325 -15.53 -12.58 -19.90
C ASN A 325 -14.04 -12.98 -19.84
N SER A 326 -13.68 -14.13 -20.42
CA SER A 326 -12.33 -14.66 -20.47
C SER A 326 -12.06 -15.32 -21.81
N CYS A 327 -10.86 -15.14 -22.36
CA CYS A 327 -10.44 -15.79 -23.59
C CYS A 327 -8.99 -16.25 -23.54
N THR A 328 -8.65 -17.19 -24.42
CA THR A 328 -7.29 -17.68 -24.60
C THR A 328 -6.94 -17.67 -26.08
N VAL A 329 -5.78 -17.12 -26.42
CA VAL A 329 -5.26 -17.06 -27.79
C VAL A 329 -3.94 -17.83 -27.85
N SER A 330 -3.91 -18.92 -28.61
CA SER A 330 -2.70 -19.73 -28.80
C SER A 330 -1.81 -19.12 -29.89
N LEU A 331 -0.52 -19.00 -29.61
CA LEU A 331 0.47 -18.50 -30.57
C LEU A 331 0.89 -19.65 -31.51
N THR A 332 0.01 -20.03 -32.43
CA THR A 332 0.24 -21.09 -33.43
C THR A 332 0.08 -20.56 -34.86
N ASP A 333 0.77 -21.19 -35.80
CA ASP A 333 0.59 -20.94 -37.24
C ASP A 333 -0.84 -21.27 -37.72
N GLU A 334 -1.55 -22.17 -37.04
CA GLU A 334 -2.98 -22.43 -37.32
C GLU A 334 -3.86 -21.22 -37.00
N SER A 335 -3.52 -20.47 -35.94
CA SER A 335 -4.29 -19.31 -35.50
C SER A 335 -3.96 -18.06 -36.32
N PHE A 336 -2.68 -17.83 -36.61
CA PHE A 336 -2.18 -16.61 -37.26
C PHE A 336 -1.76 -16.79 -38.72
N GLY A 337 -1.88 -18.00 -39.27
CA GLY A 337 -1.48 -18.33 -40.64
C GLY A 337 0.03 -18.52 -40.79
N LYS A 338 0.49 -18.60 -42.05
CA LYS A 338 1.90 -18.78 -42.39
C LYS A 338 2.78 -17.71 -41.74
N ASP A 339 3.94 -18.11 -41.23
CA ASP A 339 4.94 -17.21 -40.66
C ASP A 339 5.34 -16.07 -41.62
N LEU A 340 5.08 -14.84 -41.21
CA LEU A 340 5.46 -13.60 -41.92
C LEU A 340 6.64 -12.88 -41.24
N CYS A 341 7.15 -13.43 -40.14
CA CYS A 341 8.21 -12.89 -39.32
C CYS A 341 9.36 -13.89 -39.12
N PRO A 342 9.99 -14.39 -40.22
CA PRO A 342 11.06 -15.37 -40.11
C PRO A 342 12.27 -14.78 -39.36
N GLY A 343 12.83 -15.56 -38.44
CA GLY A 343 14.00 -15.16 -37.65
C GLY A 343 13.72 -14.14 -36.54
N VAL A 344 12.45 -13.78 -36.31
CA VAL A 344 12.04 -12.90 -35.20
C VAL A 344 11.36 -13.73 -34.14
N THR A 345 11.80 -13.61 -32.87
CA THR A 345 11.08 -14.22 -31.76
C THR A 345 9.72 -13.54 -31.58
N LYS A 346 8.64 -14.23 -31.92
CA LYS A 346 7.30 -13.63 -31.94
C LYS A 346 6.77 -13.40 -30.53
N THR A 347 6.12 -12.26 -30.37
CA THR A 347 5.42 -11.86 -29.16
C THR A 347 4.06 -11.31 -29.53
N LEU A 348 3.03 -11.82 -28.86
CA LEU A 348 1.65 -11.35 -28.95
C LEU A 348 1.40 -10.33 -27.85
N ALA A 349 1.24 -9.08 -28.25
CA ALA A 349 0.78 -8.00 -27.39
C ALA A 349 -0.70 -7.74 -27.66
N ILE A 350 -1.53 -7.74 -26.62
CA ILE A 350 -2.97 -7.48 -26.70
C ILE A 350 -3.36 -6.42 -25.67
N GLU A 351 -4.19 -5.47 -26.07
CA GLU A 351 -4.91 -4.55 -25.19
C GLU A 351 -6.39 -4.60 -25.54
N ALA A 352 -7.23 -4.79 -24.54
CA ALA A 352 -8.67 -4.87 -24.69
C ALA A 352 -9.39 -4.09 -23.59
N ASP A 353 -10.60 -3.61 -23.88
CA ASP A 353 -11.47 -2.96 -22.89
C ASP A 353 -12.48 -3.95 -22.30
N CYS A 354 -12.79 -3.74 -21.03
CA CYS A 354 -13.81 -4.46 -20.29
C CYS A 354 -14.95 -3.50 -19.92
N SER A 355 -16.17 -3.85 -20.29
CA SER A 355 -17.38 -3.12 -19.88
C SER A 355 -18.46 -4.02 -19.33
#